data_AF-A0A4P6VR20-F1
#
_entry.id   AF-A0A4P6VR20-F1
#
_cell.length_a   1.000
_cell.length_b   1.000
_cell.length_c   1.000
_cell.angle_alpha   90.00
_cell.angle_beta   90.00
_cell.angle_gamma   90.00
#
_symmetry.space_group_name_H-M   'P 1'
#
loop_
_entity.id
_entity.type
_entity.pdbx_description
1 polymer ?
#
loop_
_entity_poly.entity_id
_entity_poly.type
_entity_poly.pdbx_seq_one_letter_code
_entity_poly.pdbx_strand_id
1 'polypeptide(L)'
;MADTPSPLEQLADISEPELILNFALAPIWWLLIALLLIGLLFLAVYCYQRWRYFAAKREALTLLDNISNDALAAASINQLLKRVTQHYQPHHPALSLSITQWQHWLSTECNQPLPDLSLLLYQQGHHAEAVTQFQQFAKAWLIKYRGAAPTSAVISEVSHA
;
A
#
# COMPACT_ATOMS: atom_id res chain seq x y z
N MET A 1 -35.39 6.65 92.52
CA MET A 1 -35.99 6.03 91.32
C MET A 1 -35.28 6.70 90.15
N ALA A 2 -34.31 6.02 89.55
CA ALA A 2 -33.55 6.56 88.42
C ALA A 2 -33.90 5.68 87.21
N ASP A 3 -34.66 6.26 86.29
CA ASP A 3 -34.98 5.66 85.00
C ASP A 3 -33.72 5.69 84.14
N THR A 4 -33.06 4.53 84.00
CA THR A 4 -31.97 4.35 83.05
C THR A 4 -32.60 4.25 81.66
N PRO A 5 -32.36 5.19 80.74
CA PRO A 5 -32.92 5.11 79.39
C PRO A 5 -32.42 3.85 78.71
N SER A 6 -33.33 3.18 78.01
CA SER A 6 -33.10 1.89 77.41
C SER A 6 -32.04 1.97 76.29
N PRO A 7 -31.08 1.03 76.21
CA PRO A 7 -30.02 1.05 75.19
C PRO A 7 -30.52 0.88 73.74
N LEU A 8 -31.83 0.66 73.57
CA LEU A 8 -32.49 0.55 72.27
C LEU A 8 -32.90 1.91 71.69
N GLU A 9 -33.06 2.95 72.51
CA GLU A 9 -33.33 4.31 72.04
C GLU A 9 -32.08 5.00 71.47
N GLN A 10 -30.90 4.40 71.65
CA GLN A 10 -29.64 4.83 71.05
C GLN A 10 -29.33 4.18 69.70
N LEU A 11 -30.23 3.36 69.15
CA LEU A 11 -30.22 3.02 67.72
C LEU A 11 -30.72 4.25 66.94
N ALA A 12 -29.93 5.31 67.00
CA ALA A 12 -29.98 6.38 66.03
C ALA A 12 -29.82 5.73 64.66
N ASP A 13 -30.92 5.78 63.90
CA ASP A 13 -31.02 5.80 62.45
C ASP A 13 -29.63 5.83 61.79
N ILE A 14 -29.10 4.64 61.49
CA ILE A 14 -27.89 4.51 60.67
C ILE A 14 -28.34 4.90 59.28
N SER A 15 -28.24 6.19 58.96
CA SER A 15 -28.28 6.67 57.59
C SER A 15 -27.13 5.97 56.85
N GLU A 16 -27.48 4.93 56.10
CA GLU A 16 -26.58 4.27 55.16
C GLU A 16 -26.06 5.39 54.24
N PRO A 17 -24.75 5.67 54.19
CA PRO A 17 -24.25 6.64 53.23
C PRO A 17 -24.68 6.09 51.89
N GLU A 18 -25.51 6.84 51.13
CA GLU A 18 -25.80 6.49 49.76
C GLU A 18 -24.45 6.15 49.14
N LEU A 19 -24.26 4.87 48.80
CA LEU A 19 -23.06 4.43 48.11
C LEU A 19 -23.13 5.20 46.80
N ILE A 20 -22.49 6.36 46.78
CA ILE A 20 -22.42 7.17 45.59
C ILE A 20 -21.54 6.32 44.71
N LEU A 21 -22.20 5.49 43.89
CA LEU A 21 -21.64 4.65 42.86
C LEU A 21 -21.13 5.54 41.71
N ASN A 22 -20.68 6.75 42.03
CA ASN A 22 -19.56 7.39 41.39
C ASN A 22 -18.35 6.48 41.64
N PHE A 23 -18.35 5.32 40.97
CA PHE A 23 -17.14 4.87 40.30
C PHE A 23 -16.72 6.08 39.48
N ALA A 24 -15.91 6.95 40.09
CA ALA A 24 -15.13 7.94 39.39
C ALA A 24 -14.44 7.10 38.35
N LEU A 25 -15.00 7.10 37.13
CA LEU A 25 -14.59 6.26 36.04
C LEU A 25 -13.14 6.68 35.85
N ALA A 26 -12.24 5.93 36.49
CA ALA A 26 -10.97 6.49 36.91
C ALA A 26 -10.34 7.09 35.67
N PRO A 27 -9.72 8.28 35.72
CA PRO A 27 -9.24 8.99 34.52
C PRO A 27 -8.37 8.11 33.60
N ILE A 28 -7.84 7.00 34.12
CA ILE A 28 -7.18 5.89 33.44
C ILE A 28 -8.04 5.23 32.33
N TRP A 29 -9.37 5.16 32.45
CA TRP A 29 -10.25 4.64 31.39
C TRP A 29 -10.26 5.55 30.16
N TRP A 30 -10.23 6.86 30.36
CA TRP A 30 -10.05 7.80 29.26
C TRP A 30 -8.70 7.61 28.58
N LEU A 31 -7.65 7.28 29.35
CA LEU A 31 -6.33 6.96 28.81
C LEU A 31 -6.34 5.66 27.99
N LEU A 32 -7.06 4.62 28.44
CA LEU A 32 -7.27 3.39 27.67
C LEU A 32 -8.06 3.63 26.38
N ILE A 33 -9.14 4.42 26.45
CA ILE A 33 -9.93 4.80 25.27
C ILE A 33 -9.09 5.62 24.29
N ALA A 34 -8.31 6.57 24.78
CA ALA A 34 -7.39 7.37 23.95
C ALA A 34 -6.35 6.48 23.27
N LEU A 35 -5.75 5.54 24.02
CA LEU A 35 -4.78 4.59 23.46
C LEU A 35 -5.42 3.68 22.41
N LEU A 36 -6.65 3.20 22.65
CA LEU A 36 -7.40 2.40 21.70
C LEU A 36 -7.69 3.19 20.42
N LEU A 37 -8.14 4.44 20.55
CA LEU A 37 -8.40 5.32 19.41
C LEU A 37 -7.14 5.60 18.60
N ILE A 38 -6.01 5.86 19.26
CA ILE A 38 -4.71 6.07 18.60
C ILE A 38 -4.29 4.79 17.86
N GLY A 39 -4.41 3.62 18.51
CA GLY A 39 -4.10 2.34 17.88
C GLY A 39 -4.98 2.06 16.66
N LEU A 40 -6.27 2.36 16.76
CA LEU A 40 -7.22 2.20 15.66
C LEU A 40 -6.93 3.18 14.52
N LEU A 41 -6.61 4.44 14.83
CA LEU A 41 -6.22 5.44 13.84
C LEU A 41 -4.95 5.00 13.11
N PHE A 42 -3.94 4.53 13.85
CA PHE A 42 -2.70 4.05 13.27
C PHE A 42 -2.94 2.84 12.36
N LEU A 43 -3.76 1.89 12.81
CA LEU A 43 -4.14 0.73 12.01
C LEU A 43 -4.94 1.13 10.76
N ALA A 44 -5.87 2.07 10.89
CA ALA A 44 -6.66 2.58 9.77
C ALA A 44 -5.77 3.27 8.72
N VAL A 45 -4.83 4.13 9.15
CA VAL A 45 -3.86 4.78 8.26
C VAL A 45 -2.95 3.76 7.59
N TYR A 46 -2.46 2.78 8.35
CA TYR A 46 -1.61 1.71 7.80
C TYR A 46 -2.36 0.86 6.77
N CYS A 47 -3.57 0.42 7.11
CA CYS A 47 -4.45 -0.31 6.19
C CYS A 47 -4.81 0.53 4.97
N TYR A 48 -5.08 1.83 5.12
CA TYR A 48 -5.41 2.72 4.02
C TYR A 48 -4.22 2.90 3.06
N GLN A 49 -3.02 3.17 3.59
CA GLN A 49 -1.81 3.26 2.78
C GLN A 49 -1.55 1.94 2.04
N ARG A 50 -1.70 0.81 2.73
CA ARG A 50 -1.54 -0.52 2.14
C ARG A 50 -2.61 -0.80 1.07
N TRP A 51 -3.85 -0.41 1.31
CA TRP A 51 -4.94 -0.58 0.35
C TRP A 51 -4.73 0.28 -0.89
N ARG A 52 -4.35 1.55 -0.73
CA ARG A 52 -4.02 2.45 -1.84
C ARG A 52 -2.83 1.94 -2.65
N TYR A 53 -1.84 1.39 -1.96
CA TYR A 53 -0.69 0.73 -2.56
C TYR A 53 -1.09 -0.47 -3.45
N PHE A 54 -2.05 -1.28 -3.00
CA PHE A 54 -2.58 -2.39 -3.79
C PHE A 54 -3.58 -1.95 -4.88
N ALA A 55 -4.28 -0.83 -4.70
CA ALA A 55 -5.26 -0.32 -5.66
C ALA A 55 -4.62 0.05 -6.99
N ALA A 56 -3.51 0.81 -6.98
CA ALA A 56 -2.79 1.19 -8.20
C ALA A 56 -2.30 -0.03 -9.00
N LYS A 57 -1.83 -1.07 -8.31
CA LYS A 57 -1.44 -2.34 -8.92
C LYS A 57 -2.62 -3.09 -9.51
N ARG A 58 -3.75 -3.16 -8.81
CA ARG A 58 -4.96 -3.83 -9.29
C ARG A 58 -5.48 -3.14 -10.56
N GLU A 59 -5.53 -1.82 -10.55
CA GLU A 59 -5.92 -1.02 -11.71
C GLU A 59 -4.96 -1.26 -12.89
N ALA A 60 -3.65 -1.26 -12.64
CA ALA A 60 -2.68 -1.57 -13.68
C ALA A 60 -2.85 -2.98 -14.27
N LEU A 61 -3.11 -3.99 -13.43
CA LEU A 61 -3.39 -5.36 -13.93
C LEU A 61 -4.68 -5.43 -14.73
N THR A 62 -5.74 -4.74 -14.31
CA THR A 62 -7.00 -4.65 -15.06
C THR A 62 -6.80 -3.95 -16.39
N LEU A 63 -6.05 -2.83 -16.42
CA LEU A 63 -5.72 -2.14 -17.66
C LEU A 63 -4.91 -3.06 -18.59
N LEU A 64 -3.93 -3.79 -18.06
CA LEU A 64 -3.12 -4.74 -18.84
C LEU A 64 -3.95 -5.85 -19.48
N ASP A 65 -5.00 -6.31 -18.81
CA ASP A 65 -5.94 -7.33 -19.31
C ASP A 65 -6.87 -6.76 -20.40
N ASN A 66 -7.23 -5.48 -20.29
CA ASN A 66 -8.07 -4.78 -21.27
C ASN A 66 -7.31 -4.31 -22.52
N ILE A 67 -5.98 -4.31 -22.52
CA ILE A 67 -5.19 -3.96 -23.71
C ILE A 67 -5.44 -5.04 -24.77
N SER A 68 -6.21 -4.66 -25.80
CA SER A 68 -6.44 -5.48 -26.98
C SER A 68 -5.13 -5.66 -27.76
N ASN A 69 -4.97 -6.79 -28.43
CA ASN A 69 -3.75 -7.19 -29.16
C ASN A 69 -3.62 -6.44 -30.50
N ASP A 70 -3.77 -5.11 -30.44
CA ASP A 70 -3.64 -4.19 -31.57
C ASP A 70 -2.18 -3.74 -31.75
N ALA A 71 -1.89 -3.07 -32.87
CA ALA A 71 -0.58 -2.50 -33.17
C ALA A 71 -0.04 -1.52 -32.09
N LEU A 72 -0.93 -0.98 -31.25
CA LEU A 72 -0.58 -0.08 -30.13
C LEU A 72 -0.49 -0.79 -28.77
N ALA A 73 -0.74 -2.10 -28.71
CA ALA A 73 -0.71 -2.86 -27.47
C ALA A 73 0.63 -2.72 -26.74
N ALA A 74 1.71 -2.90 -27.49
CA ALA A 74 3.09 -2.74 -27.02
C ALA A 74 3.36 -1.37 -26.37
N ALA A 75 2.98 -0.30 -27.08
CA ALA A 75 3.16 1.07 -26.60
C ALA A 75 2.33 1.31 -25.33
N SER A 76 1.11 0.79 -25.30
CA SER A 76 0.19 0.89 -24.16
C SER A 76 0.75 0.17 -22.93
N ILE A 77 1.29 -1.03 -23.11
CA ILE A 77 1.95 -1.79 -22.04
C ILE A 77 3.19 -1.03 -21.53
N ASN A 78 4.04 -0.50 -22.42
CA ASN A 78 5.23 0.25 -22.02
C ASN A 78 4.87 1.52 -21.23
N GLN A 79 3.89 2.29 -21.71
CA GLN A 79 3.38 3.47 -21.02
C GLN A 79 2.79 3.13 -19.66
N LEU A 80 2.07 2.01 -19.55
CA LEU A 80 1.53 1.52 -18.28
C LEU A 80 2.65 1.23 -17.28
N LEU A 81 3.70 0.50 -17.67
CA LEU A 81 4.84 0.21 -16.78
C LEU A 81 5.56 1.48 -16.34
N LYS A 82 5.77 2.44 -17.25
CA LYS A 82 6.36 3.75 -16.92
C LYS A 82 5.48 4.53 -15.94
N ARG A 83 4.16 4.57 -16.16
CA ARG A 83 3.20 5.22 -15.25
C ARG A 83 3.21 4.59 -13.87
N VAL A 84 3.25 3.26 -13.79
CA VAL A 84 3.35 2.53 -12.51
C VAL A 84 4.66 2.89 -11.80
N THR A 85 5.77 2.87 -12.52
CA THR A 85 7.08 3.25 -11.96
C THR A 85 7.07 4.69 -11.46
N GLN A 86 6.48 5.62 -12.21
CA GLN A 86 6.33 7.02 -11.82
C GLN A 86 5.42 7.20 -10.61
N HIS A 87 4.34 6.42 -10.50
CA HIS A 87 3.41 6.48 -9.37
C HIS A 87 4.10 6.05 -8.05
N TYR A 88 4.91 5.00 -8.10
CA TYR A 88 5.62 4.51 -6.92
C TYR A 88 6.91 5.31 -6.64
N GLN A 89 7.60 5.78 -7.69
CA GLN A 89 8.88 6.47 -7.60
C GLN A 89 8.92 7.66 -8.59
N PRO A 90 8.32 8.81 -8.24
CA PRO A 90 8.17 9.94 -9.16
C PRO A 90 9.49 10.55 -9.62
N HIS A 91 10.56 10.41 -8.84
CA HIS A 91 11.90 10.93 -9.14
C HIS A 91 12.86 9.84 -9.65
N HIS A 92 12.36 8.70 -10.13
CA HIS A 92 13.22 7.60 -10.54
C HIS A 92 13.95 7.94 -11.86
N PRO A 93 15.29 7.79 -11.93
CA PRO A 93 16.06 8.11 -13.13
C PRO A 93 15.70 7.23 -14.34
N ALA A 94 15.07 6.06 -14.12
CA ALA A 94 14.62 5.21 -15.23
C ALA A 94 13.55 5.85 -16.13
N LEU A 95 12.86 6.89 -15.67
CA LEU A 95 11.80 7.55 -16.44
C LEU A 95 12.35 8.41 -17.60
N SER A 96 13.56 8.94 -17.45
CA SER A 96 14.25 9.74 -18.48
C SER A 96 15.13 8.90 -19.41
N LEU A 97 15.23 7.58 -19.19
CA LEU A 97 16.07 6.70 -20.00
C LEU A 97 15.50 6.47 -21.40
N SER A 98 16.41 6.17 -22.33
CA SER A 98 16.08 5.65 -23.65
C SER A 98 15.41 4.27 -23.56
N ILE A 99 14.75 3.84 -24.65
CA ILE A 99 13.97 2.59 -24.67
C ILE A 99 14.84 1.35 -24.38
N THR A 100 16.11 1.37 -24.82
CA THR A 100 17.08 0.28 -24.68
C THR A 100 17.59 0.15 -23.25
N GLN A 101 17.95 1.27 -22.63
CA GLN A 101 18.34 1.33 -21.21
C GLN A 101 17.16 0.93 -20.30
N TRP A 102 15.95 1.37 -20.65
CA TRP A 102 14.73 0.94 -19.96
C TRP A 102 14.51 -0.58 -20.06
N GLN A 103 14.72 -1.17 -21.23
CA GLN A 103 14.64 -2.62 -21.44
C GLN A 103 15.67 -3.36 -20.59
N HIS A 104 16.92 -2.90 -20.57
CA HIS A 104 17.98 -3.51 -19.79
C HIS A 104 17.67 -3.49 -18.30
N TRP A 105 17.22 -2.35 -17.77
CA TRP A 105 16.76 -2.24 -16.40
C TRP A 105 15.59 -3.18 -16.09
N LEU A 106 14.57 -3.26 -16.95
CA LEU A 106 13.45 -4.18 -16.78
C LEU A 106 13.90 -5.65 -16.71
N SER A 107 14.83 -6.05 -17.58
CA SER A 107 15.38 -7.42 -17.57
C SER A 107 16.16 -7.74 -16.28
N THR A 108 16.73 -6.72 -15.63
CA THR A 108 17.41 -6.89 -14.34
C THR A 108 16.42 -7.14 -13.20
N GLU A 109 15.25 -6.49 -13.24
CA GLU A 109 14.21 -6.64 -12.23
C GLU A 109 13.47 -8.00 -12.30
N CYS A 110 13.37 -8.58 -13.50
CA CYS A 110 12.62 -9.80 -13.75
C CYS A 110 13.37 -10.76 -14.69
N ASN A 111 13.61 -11.98 -14.22
CA ASN A 111 14.26 -13.06 -14.97
C ASN A 111 13.31 -13.74 -15.98
N GLN A 112 12.44 -12.95 -16.62
CA GLN A 112 11.50 -13.40 -17.64
C GLN A 112 12.00 -12.97 -19.02
N PRO A 113 11.75 -13.76 -20.07
CA PRO A 113 12.24 -13.45 -21.40
C PRO A 113 11.54 -12.19 -21.92
N LEU A 114 12.28 -11.11 -22.09
CA LEU A 114 11.80 -9.83 -22.59
C LEU A 114 12.11 -9.73 -24.09
N PRO A 115 11.11 -9.56 -24.97
CA PRO A 115 11.38 -9.29 -26.38
C PRO A 115 12.04 -7.92 -26.58
N ASP A 116 12.65 -7.72 -27.75
CA ASP A 116 13.30 -6.45 -28.11
C ASP A 116 12.27 -5.31 -28.17
N LEU A 117 12.28 -4.43 -27.16
CA LEU A 117 11.30 -3.37 -27.01
C LEU A 117 11.47 -2.28 -28.07
N SER A 118 12.71 -2.01 -28.50
CA SER A 118 12.96 -1.08 -29.60
C SER A 118 12.25 -1.54 -30.86
N LEU A 119 12.46 -2.78 -31.27
CA LEU A 119 11.83 -3.32 -32.47
C LEU A 119 10.30 -3.37 -32.32
N LEU A 120 9.81 -3.83 -31.17
CA LEU A 120 8.38 -4.02 -30.91
C LEU A 120 7.60 -2.68 -30.82
N LEU A 121 8.25 -1.60 -30.37
CA LEU A 121 7.63 -0.27 -30.29
C LEU A 121 7.75 0.53 -31.60
N TYR A 122 8.83 0.35 -32.36
CA TYR A 122 9.04 1.04 -33.63
C TYR A 122 8.35 0.34 -34.80
N GLN A 123 8.37 -1.00 -34.85
CA GLN A 123 7.63 -1.77 -35.84
C GLN A 123 6.23 -2.04 -35.29
N GLN A 124 5.28 -1.18 -35.67
CA GLN A 124 3.83 -1.37 -35.44
C GLN A 124 3.29 -2.55 -36.27
N GLY A 125 3.90 -3.72 -36.13
CA GLY A 125 3.59 -4.94 -36.87
C GLY A 125 2.92 -5.97 -35.96
N HIS A 126 2.08 -6.81 -36.57
CA HIS A 126 1.28 -7.87 -35.93
C HIS A 126 2.12 -9.04 -35.37
N HIS A 127 3.17 -8.76 -34.60
CA HIS A 127 3.88 -9.78 -33.82
C HIS A 127 3.07 -10.12 -32.57
N ALA A 128 1.92 -10.77 -32.77
CA ALA A 128 1.01 -11.15 -31.69
C ALA A 128 1.73 -11.98 -30.61
N GLU A 129 2.70 -12.81 -31.00
CA GLU A 129 3.53 -13.59 -30.08
C GLU A 129 4.43 -12.72 -29.21
N ALA A 130 5.14 -11.75 -29.80
CA ALA A 130 6.02 -10.85 -29.07
C ALA A 130 5.24 -9.92 -28.13
N VAL A 131 4.07 -9.42 -28.56
CA VAL A 131 3.17 -8.64 -27.71
C VAL A 131 2.66 -9.47 -26.54
N THR A 132 2.26 -10.72 -26.78
CA THR A 132 1.80 -11.64 -25.72
C THR A 132 2.92 -11.93 -24.72
N GLN A 133 4.14 -12.16 -25.20
CA GLN A 133 5.30 -12.34 -24.34
C GLN A 133 5.59 -11.09 -23.50
N PHE A 134 5.49 -9.90 -24.10
CA PHE A 134 5.64 -8.64 -23.37
C PHE A 134 4.54 -8.43 -22.33
N GLN A 135 3.30 -8.82 -22.63
CA GLN A 135 2.17 -8.78 -21.70
C GLN A 135 2.38 -9.74 -20.52
N GLN A 136 2.87 -10.96 -20.77
CA GLN A 136 3.22 -11.92 -19.72
C GLN A 136 4.34 -11.38 -18.82
N PHE A 137 5.39 -10.82 -19.42
CA PHE A 137 6.46 -10.15 -18.70
C PHE A 137 5.92 -9.01 -17.83
N ALA A 138 5.11 -8.13 -18.42
CA ALA A 138 4.49 -6.99 -17.73
C ALA A 138 3.65 -7.45 -16.53
N LYS A 139 2.86 -8.52 -16.70
CA LYS A 139 2.06 -9.10 -15.63
C LYS A 139 2.93 -9.65 -14.51
N ALA A 140 3.95 -10.44 -14.83
CA ALA A 140 4.88 -11.00 -13.85
C ALA A 140 5.63 -9.89 -13.09
N TRP A 141 6.09 -8.87 -13.80
CA TRP A 141 6.74 -7.71 -13.22
C TRP A 141 5.81 -6.95 -12.29
N LEU A 142 4.58 -6.59 -12.71
CA LEU A 142 3.58 -5.92 -11.85
C LEU A 142 3.23 -6.74 -10.61
N ILE A 143 3.19 -8.07 -10.72
CA ILE A 143 2.95 -8.96 -9.57
C ILE A 143 4.13 -8.91 -8.59
N LYS A 144 5.37 -8.90 -9.08
CA LYS A 144 6.58 -8.88 -8.26
C LYS A 144 6.92 -7.48 -7.71
N TYR A 145 6.57 -6.42 -8.44
CA TYR A 145 6.97 -5.06 -8.14
C TYR A 145 6.39 -4.59 -6.81
N ARG A 146 7.29 -4.21 -5.89
CA ARG A 146 6.96 -3.74 -4.53
C ARG A 146 7.24 -2.24 -4.34
N GLY A 147 7.31 -1.47 -5.43
CA GLY A 147 7.41 0.00 -5.36
C GLY A 147 8.76 0.53 -4.84
N ALA A 148 9.70 -0.37 -4.57
CA ALA A 148 11.07 -0.07 -4.17
C ALA A 148 12.01 -0.74 -5.16
N ALA A 149 12.08 -0.18 -6.36
CA ALA A 149 13.02 -0.66 -7.36
C ALA A 149 14.43 -0.15 -7.04
N PRO A 150 15.47 -0.99 -7.12
CA PRO A 150 16.84 -0.57 -6.88
C PRO A 150 17.28 0.45 -7.94
N THR A 151 17.54 1.67 -7.48
CA THR A 151 18.11 2.74 -8.32
C THR A 151 19.56 2.42 -8.74
N SER A 152 20.27 1.59 -7.97
CA SER A 152 21.67 1.21 -8.22
C SER A 152 21.89 0.56 -9.59
N ALA A 153 20.90 -0.20 -10.09
CA ALA A 153 20.97 -0.81 -11.41
C ALA A 153 20.97 0.22 -12.55
N VAL A 154 20.28 1.35 -12.34
CA VAL A 154 20.21 2.45 -13.34
C VAL A 154 21.48 3.29 -13.35
N ILE A 155 22.04 3.58 -12.17
CA ILE A 155 23.18 4.50 -12.03
C ILE A 155 24.46 3.90 -12.62
N SER A 156 24.68 2.59 -12.47
CA SER A 156 25.86 1.90 -13.02
C SER A 156 25.94 2.02 -14.55
N GLU A 157 24.80 2.05 -15.24
CA GLU A 157 24.76 2.13 -16.71
C GLU A 157 24.95 3.57 -17.21
N VAL A 158 24.39 4.57 -16.51
CA VAL A 158 24.61 6.00 -16.83
C VAL A 158 26.07 6.41 -16.65
N SER A 159 26.82 5.75 -15.76
CA SER A 159 28.25 6.02 -15.57
C SER A 159 29.15 5.42 -16.67
N HIS A 160 28.63 4.53 -17.51
CA HIS A 160 29.39 3.83 -18.56
C HIS A 160 28.94 4.20 -19.99
N ALA A 161 27.95 5.08 -20.14
CA ALA A 161 27.48 5.64 -21.41
C ALA A 161 28.00 7.06 -21.62
#